data_AF-A0A6C0FQE2-F1
#
_entry.id   AF-A0A6C0FQE2-F1
#
_cell.length_a   1.000
_cell.length_b   1.000
_cell.length_c   1.000
_cell.angle_alpha   90.00
_cell.angle_beta   90.00
_cell.angle_gamma   90.00
#
_symmetry.space_group_name_H-M   'P 1'
#
loop_
_entity.id
_entity.type
_entity.pdbx_description
1 polymer ?
#
loop_
_entity_poly.entity_id
_entity_poly.type
_entity_poly.pdbx_seq_one_letter_code
_entity_poly.pdbx_strand_id
1 'polypeptide(L)'
;MYQFIKDLEKIKCPPLLIKERDLAADSAIQRKLKLDETDVRPDFARELLEQGYAIFPVYKDDRILPLGYGAKFCSYRVINYGDACEIIQEYGRQEVNPQDTRYTKPTADARVRGYRFFYDRAERRYKQENNEEKWQQRLSEITTLKESEAVTDLIWLFYDFYKDFWINRVQCRKRFNLDDQPCHLDYMDYIYYLDCQLENVKAYMLLLRIFSELVEDAYQMTVRMVESLEQCIERCRSYLHRQEINDHFNKKHDALNGKTVEKLFKHIEFLFKPGYFVDPLQEKLYPNIGQVYDRVQLSRVYNSAETLREKQQNIIEKAKRAFELQGKVAIEKLTDYPVYFVN
;
A
#
# COMPACT_ATOMS: atom_id res chain seq x y z
N MET A 1 -18.35 -13.42 10.89
CA MET A 1 -17.36 -12.64 10.13
C MET A 1 -17.76 -11.18 9.92
N TYR A 2 -18.93 -10.89 9.32
CA TYR A 2 -19.36 -9.50 9.02
C TYR A 2 -19.43 -8.56 10.24
N GLN A 3 -19.96 -9.03 11.38
CA GLN A 3 -19.99 -8.24 12.62
C GLN A 3 -18.58 -7.95 13.17
N PHE A 4 -17.68 -8.94 13.12
CA PHE A 4 -16.30 -8.78 13.54
C PHE A 4 -15.56 -7.74 12.70
N ILE A 5 -15.75 -7.74 11.38
CA ILE A 5 -15.16 -6.73 10.48
C ILE A 5 -15.69 -5.33 10.81
N LYS A 6 -17.00 -5.19 11.08
CA LYS A 6 -17.58 -3.91 11.52
C LYS A 6 -17.03 -3.44 12.87
N ASP A 7 -16.74 -4.36 13.77
CA ASP A 7 -16.16 -4.03 15.06
C ASP A 7 -14.67 -3.66 14.93
N LEU A 8 -13.93 -4.33 14.03
CA LEU A 8 -12.57 -3.93 13.64
C LEU A 8 -12.54 -2.57 12.94
N GLU A 9 -13.54 -2.24 12.12
CA GLU A 9 -13.61 -0.95 11.44
C GLU A 9 -13.71 0.23 12.43
N LYS A 10 -14.31 0.02 13.61
CA LYS A 10 -14.30 1.02 14.70
C LYS A 10 -12.90 1.33 15.22
N ILE A 11 -11.93 0.45 14.93
CA ILE A 11 -10.54 0.57 15.35
C ILE A 11 -9.74 1.41 14.33
N LYS A 12 -10.23 1.53 13.09
CA LYS A 12 -9.65 2.37 12.04
C LYS A 12 -9.45 3.80 12.53
N CYS A 13 -8.24 4.30 12.36
CA CYS A 13 -7.90 5.70 12.63
C CYS A 13 -7.39 6.39 11.35
N PRO A 14 -7.52 7.72 11.24
CA PRO A 14 -6.78 8.48 10.23
C PRO A 14 -5.28 8.28 10.46
N PRO A 15 -4.43 8.25 9.41
CA PRO A 15 -2.99 8.17 9.60
C PRO A 15 -2.43 9.47 10.18
N LEU A 16 -1.42 9.38 11.05
CA LEU A 16 -0.63 10.54 11.45
C LEU A 16 0.26 10.94 10.27
N LEU A 17 -0.01 12.10 9.68
CA LEU A 17 0.80 12.64 8.60
C LEU A 17 2.07 13.29 9.16
N ILE A 18 3.20 13.08 8.49
CA ILE A 18 4.45 13.74 8.84
C ILE A 18 4.74 14.80 7.79
N LYS A 19 4.74 16.06 8.22
CA LYS A 19 5.19 17.18 7.38
C LYS A 19 6.67 17.41 7.65
N GLU A 20 7.46 17.42 6.60
CA GLU A 20 8.91 17.63 6.73
C GLU A 20 9.25 19.11 6.75
N ARG A 21 10.06 19.53 7.73
CA ARG A 21 10.71 20.84 7.74
C ARG A 21 12.17 20.66 7.35
N ASP A 22 12.53 21.06 6.14
CA ASP A 22 13.92 21.00 5.70
C ASP A 22 14.76 22.07 6.42
N LEU A 23 15.65 21.61 7.27
CA LEU A 23 16.59 22.42 8.03
C LEU A 23 17.66 23.06 7.16
N ALA A 24 17.95 22.50 5.98
CA ALA A 24 18.94 23.06 5.06
C ALA A 24 18.48 24.38 4.42
N ALA A 25 17.17 24.65 4.42
CA ALA A 25 16.60 25.91 3.94
C ALA A 25 16.90 27.11 4.87
N ASP A 26 17.20 26.85 6.15
CA ASP A 26 17.63 27.88 7.09
C ASP A 26 19.15 28.08 6.99
N SER A 27 19.56 29.25 6.47
CA SER A 27 20.97 29.60 6.31
C SER A 27 21.79 29.57 7.61
N ALA A 28 21.17 29.84 8.76
CA ALA A 28 21.85 29.80 10.06
C ALA A 28 22.17 28.36 10.46
N ILE A 29 21.20 27.46 10.31
CA ILE A 29 21.37 26.01 10.59
C ILE A 29 22.31 25.38 9.55
N GLN A 30 22.18 25.77 8.28
CA GLN A 30 23.03 25.31 7.20
C GLN A 30 24.52 25.62 7.46
N ARG A 31 24.83 26.77 8.08
CA ARG A 31 26.21 27.14 8.44
C ARG A 31 26.71 26.55 9.75
N LYS A 32 25.83 26.01 10.62
CA LYS A 32 26.27 25.29 11.83
C LYS A 32 27.07 24.04 11.43
N LEU A 33 28.13 23.76 12.18
CA LEU A 33 28.95 22.55 12.01
C LEU A 33 28.26 21.28 12.53
N LYS A 34 27.38 21.42 13.53
CA LYS A 34 26.62 20.34 14.15
C LYS A 34 25.19 20.81 14.40
N LEU A 35 24.25 19.87 14.28
CA LEU A 35 22.87 20.09 14.71
C LEU A 35 22.78 19.87 16.22
N ASP A 36 22.08 20.77 16.91
CA ASP A 36 21.75 20.62 18.32
C ASP A 36 20.30 20.17 18.52
N GLU A 37 19.92 19.90 19.76
CA GLU A 37 18.56 19.44 20.10
C GLU A 37 17.47 20.46 19.75
N THR A 38 17.81 21.75 19.76
CA THR A 38 16.83 22.81 19.49
C THR A 38 16.55 22.93 18.00
N ASP A 39 17.54 22.64 17.15
CA ASP A 39 17.40 22.62 15.69
C ASP A 39 16.45 21.51 15.23
N VAL A 40 16.57 20.33 15.84
CA VAL A 40 15.89 19.10 15.40
C VAL A 40 14.59 18.80 16.14
N ARG A 41 14.16 19.68 17.05
CA ARG A 41 12.94 19.47 17.85
C ARG A 41 11.70 19.38 16.92
N PRO A 42 10.96 18.26 16.94
CA PRO A 42 9.70 18.16 16.21
C PRO A 42 8.62 19.06 16.82
N ASP A 43 7.68 19.47 15.99
CA ASP A 43 6.48 20.19 16.40
C ASP A 43 5.25 19.29 16.27
N PHE A 44 4.64 19.01 17.42
CA PHE A 44 3.43 18.21 17.57
C PHE A 44 2.49 18.90 18.56
N ALA A 45 2.40 20.24 18.48
CA ALA A 45 1.42 21.01 19.23
C ALA A 45 0.01 20.43 19.07
N ARG A 46 -0.82 20.66 20.08
CA ARG A 46 -2.16 20.05 20.18
C ARG A 46 -2.99 20.28 18.92
N GLU A 47 -2.93 21.49 18.37
CA GLU A 47 -3.66 21.93 17.19
C GLU A 47 -3.23 21.16 15.94
N LEU A 48 -1.96 20.77 15.84
CA LEU A 48 -1.44 19.97 14.73
C LEU A 48 -1.90 18.51 14.84
N LEU A 49 -1.87 17.96 16.05
CA LEU A 49 -2.32 16.59 16.32
C LEU A 49 -3.84 16.43 16.18
N GLU A 50 -4.62 17.48 16.46
CA GLU A 50 -6.06 17.56 16.13
C GLU A 50 -6.29 17.58 14.62
N GLN A 51 -5.39 18.22 13.86
CA GLN A 51 -5.40 18.17 12.39
C GLN A 51 -4.77 16.89 11.81
N GLY A 52 -4.31 15.97 12.66
CA GLY A 52 -3.77 14.67 12.24
C GLY A 52 -2.36 14.72 11.65
N TYR A 53 -1.54 15.70 12.00
CA TYR A 53 -0.13 15.73 11.56
C TYR A 53 0.86 16.20 12.62
N ALA A 54 2.12 15.83 12.43
CA ALA A 54 3.27 16.34 13.16
C ALA A 54 4.32 16.87 12.17
N ILE A 55 5.11 17.84 12.59
CA ILE A 55 6.18 18.43 11.79
C ILE A 55 7.52 17.89 12.28
N PHE A 56 8.22 17.15 11.43
CA PHE A 56 9.53 16.60 11.73
C PHE A 56 10.62 17.32 10.93
N PRO A 57 11.66 17.84 11.62
CA PRO A 57 12.84 18.34 10.96
C PRO A 57 13.58 17.24 10.22
N VAL A 58 14.07 17.59 9.02
CA VAL A 58 14.96 16.77 8.20
C VAL A 58 16.09 17.63 7.65
N TYR A 59 17.22 17.03 7.29
CA TYR A 59 18.32 17.75 6.67
C TYR A 59 18.59 17.13 5.29
N LYS A 60 18.24 17.84 4.21
CA LYS A 60 18.31 17.32 2.83
C LYS A 60 19.55 17.74 2.04
N ASP A 61 20.47 18.43 2.69
CA ASP A 61 21.75 18.85 2.08
C ASP A 61 22.81 17.78 2.34
N ASP A 62 23.34 17.20 1.26
CA ASP A 62 24.25 16.06 1.23
C ASP A 62 25.73 16.45 1.24
N ARG A 63 26.04 17.74 1.30
CA ARG A 63 27.43 18.22 1.26
C ARG A 63 28.23 17.73 2.46
N ILE A 64 29.34 17.05 2.17
CA ILE A 64 30.35 16.65 3.16
C ILE A 64 31.35 17.79 3.34
N LEU A 65 31.42 18.35 4.53
CA LEU A 65 32.41 19.37 4.87
C LEU A 65 33.80 18.73 5.07
N PRO A 66 34.88 19.36 4.55
CA PRO A 66 36.23 18.85 4.65
C PRO A 66 36.77 18.88 6.09
N LEU A 67 38.03 18.50 6.31
CA LEU A 67 38.73 18.59 7.61
C LEU A 67 38.07 17.76 8.74
N GLY A 68 37.39 16.67 8.38
CA GLY A 68 36.74 15.80 9.37
C GLY A 68 35.44 16.37 9.96
N TYR A 69 34.90 17.45 9.39
CA TYR A 69 33.60 17.98 9.81
C TYR A 69 32.43 17.07 9.36
N GLY A 70 32.59 16.37 8.23
CA GLY A 70 31.60 15.41 7.75
C GLY A 70 30.35 16.08 7.16
N ALA A 71 29.33 15.29 6.87
CA ALA A 71 28.01 15.81 6.50
C ALA A 71 27.11 15.88 7.73
N LYS A 72 26.24 16.90 7.81
CA LYS A 72 25.14 16.89 8.77
C LYS A 72 24.04 15.96 8.27
N PHE A 73 23.34 15.31 9.18
CA PHE A 73 22.12 14.62 8.82
C PHE A 73 21.08 14.74 9.92
N CYS A 74 19.82 14.75 9.51
CA CYS A 74 18.66 14.56 10.35
C CYS A 74 17.62 13.84 9.51
N SER A 75 17.24 12.64 9.94
CA SER A 75 16.27 11.79 9.27
C SER A 75 15.35 11.17 10.32
N TYR A 76 14.27 10.55 9.85
CA TYR A 76 13.39 9.79 10.71
C TYR A 76 12.93 8.52 10.01
N ARG A 77 12.54 7.54 10.81
CA ARG A 77 11.79 6.36 10.36
C ARG A 77 10.52 6.22 11.19
N VAL A 78 9.48 5.67 10.60
CA VAL A 78 8.19 5.45 11.25
C VAL A 78 7.97 3.96 11.42
N ILE A 79 7.57 3.57 12.63
CA ILE A 79 7.05 2.24 12.92
C ILE A 79 5.57 2.41 13.22
N ASN A 80 4.71 1.78 12.43
CA ASN A 80 3.27 1.92 12.56
C ASN A 80 2.66 0.62 13.11
N TYR A 81 1.80 0.75 14.11
CA TYR A 81 1.15 -0.34 14.81
C TYR A 81 -0.37 -0.34 14.58
N GLY A 82 -0.90 0.55 13.73
CA GLY A 82 -2.34 0.75 13.53
C GLY A 82 -2.75 2.11 14.08
N ASP A 83 -3.42 2.12 15.23
CA ASP A 83 -3.80 3.35 15.93
C ASP A 83 -2.68 3.99 16.76
N ALA A 84 -1.51 3.38 16.77
CA ALA A 84 -0.31 3.85 17.42
C ALA A 84 0.87 3.86 16.43
N CYS A 85 1.78 4.81 16.58
CA CYS A 85 3.01 4.87 15.79
C CYS A 85 4.17 5.43 16.60
N GLU A 86 5.37 4.96 16.28
CA GLU A 86 6.62 5.46 16.83
C GLU A 86 7.45 6.08 15.70
N ILE A 87 7.83 7.34 15.86
CA ILE A 87 8.72 8.05 14.96
C ILE A 87 10.09 8.10 15.61
N ILE A 88 11.06 7.42 15.01
CA ILE A 88 12.44 7.39 15.47
C ILE A 88 13.24 8.37 14.62
N GLN A 89 13.60 9.50 15.23
CA GLN A 89 14.44 10.53 14.63
C GLN A 89 15.91 10.23 14.95
N GLU A 90 16.75 10.28 13.93
CA GLU A 90 18.20 10.17 14.06
C GLU A 90 18.85 11.43 13.49
N TYR A 91 19.83 11.98 14.19
CA TYR A 91 20.53 13.18 13.75
C TYR A 91 21.94 13.26 14.30
N GLY A 92 22.79 14.01 13.58
CA GLY A 92 24.16 14.22 13.97
C GLY A 92 25.04 14.49 12.77
N ARG A 93 26.20 13.83 12.74
CA ARG A 93 27.15 13.90 11.64
C ARG A 93 27.30 12.54 10.98
N GLN A 94 27.59 12.55 9.70
CA GLN A 94 28.01 11.39 8.93
C GLN A 94 29.44 11.60 8.45
N GLU A 95 30.20 10.52 8.47
CA GLU A 95 31.54 10.46 7.92
C GLU A 95 31.60 9.47 6.76
N VAL A 96 32.56 9.67 5.86
CA VAL A 96 32.83 8.71 4.80
C VAL A 96 33.26 7.40 5.45
N ASN A 97 32.66 6.28 5.02
CA ASN A 97 33.06 4.99 5.52
C ASN A 97 34.50 4.68 5.05
N PRO A 98 35.48 4.48 5.97
CA PRO A 98 36.86 4.24 5.57
C PRO A 98 37.08 2.92 4.82
N GLN A 99 36.12 1.99 4.91
CA GLN A 99 36.16 0.70 4.21
C GLN A 99 35.49 0.74 2.83
N ASP A 100 34.58 1.70 2.60
CA ASP A 100 33.93 1.90 1.31
C ASP A 100 33.53 3.37 1.16
N THR A 101 34.35 4.12 0.43
CA THR A 101 34.20 5.57 0.28
C THR A 101 32.93 5.99 -0.47
N ARG A 102 32.19 5.05 -1.06
CA ARG A 102 30.89 5.30 -1.71
C ARG A 102 29.75 5.49 -0.72
N TYR A 103 29.94 5.09 0.53
CA TYR A 103 28.89 5.15 1.56
C TYR A 103 29.32 6.04 2.72
N THR A 104 28.36 6.77 3.28
CA THR A 104 28.53 7.47 4.55
C THR A 104 27.95 6.63 5.68
N LYS A 105 28.47 6.82 6.90
CA LYS A 105 27.91 6.24 8.11
C LYS A 105 27.73 7.31 9.18
N PRO A 106 26.72 7.21 10.06
CA PRO A 106 26.63 8.05 11.24
C PRO A 106 27.90 7.94 12.09
N THR A 107 28.35 9.07 12.63
CA THR A 107 29.42 9.10 13.62
C THR A 107 28.93 8.54 14.96
N ALA A 108 29.85 8.13 15.84
CA ALA A 108 29.50 7.55 17.15
C ALA A 108 28.72 8.51 18.07
N ASP A 109 28.77 9.82 17.81
CA ASP A 109 28.02 10.85 18.53
C ASP A 109 26.63 11.14 17.93
N ALA A 110 26.19 10.38 16.93
CA ALA A 110 24.82 10.45 16.41
C ALA A 110 23.80 10.15 17.51
N ARG A 111 22.70 10.88 17.49
CA ARG A 111 21.64 10.80 18.50
C ARG A 111 20.40 10.20 17.89
N VAL A 112 19.76 9.31 18.65
CA VAL A 112 18.50 8.66 18.29
C VAL A 112 17.44 9.02 19.32
N ARG A 113 16.25 9.42 18.86
CA ARG A 113 15.10 9.76 19.72
C ARG A 113 13.82 9.14 19.18
N GLY A 114 13.09 8.45 20.05
CA GLY A 114 11.75 7.94 19.76
C GLY A 114 10.67 8.90 20.21
N TYR A 115 9.67 9.13 19.37
CA TYR A 115 8.45 9.88 19.67
C TYR A 115 7.26 8.98 19.41
N ARG A 116 6.44 8.75 20.44
CA ARG A 116 5.34 7.79 20.38
C ARG A 116 4.01 8.52 20.38
N PHE A 117 3.16 8.15 19.44
CA PHE A 117 1.86 8.76 19.24
C PHE A 117 0.79 7.68 19.19
N PHE A 118 -0.40 8.00 19.69
CA PHE A 118 -1.59 7.16 19.55
C PHE A 118 -2.81 8.02 19.25
N TYR A 119 -3.77 7.43 18.53
CA TYR A 119 -5.03 8.08 18.23
C TYR A 119 -6.02 7.88 19.38
N ASP A 120 -6.41 8.96 20.03
CA ASP A 120 -7.49 8.95 21.02
C ASP A 120 -8.83 9.09 20.31
N ARG A 121 -9.62 8.01 20.35
CA ARG A 121 -10.95 7.97 19.70
C ARG A 121 -11.99 8.83 20.41
N ALA A 122 -11.89 9.01 21.73
CA ALA A 122 -12.84 9.82 22.50
C ALA A 122 -12.67 11.29 22.17
N GLU A 123 -11.42 11.74 22.06
CA GLU A 123 -11.09 13.13 21.69
C GLU A 123 -10.89 13.34 20.18
N ARG A 124 -10.95 12.27 19.39
CA ARG A 124 -10.77 12.24 17.93
C ARG A 124 -9.47 12.89 17.45
N ARG A 125 -8.38 12.76 18.21
CA ARG A 125 -7.07 13.37 17.90
C ARG A 125 -5.90 12.49 18.30
N TYR A 126 -4.74 12.78 17.74
CA TYR A 126 -3.50 12.14 18.20
C TYR A 126 -3.03 12.73 19.54
N LYS A 127 -2.38 11.88 20.35
CA LYS A 127 -1.71 12.24 21.60
C LYS A 127 -0.32 11.64 21.64
N GLN A 128 0.60 12.32 22.31
CA GLN A 128 1.94 11.79 22.60
C GLN A 128 1.91 10.93 23.86
N GLU A 129 2.55 9.77 23.84
CA GLU A 129 2.76 8.91 25.01
C GLU A 129 4.23 8.88 25.40
N ASN A 130 4.55 9.40 26.58
CA ASN A 130 5.93 9.43 27.09
C ASN A 130 6.18 8.36 28.17
N ASN A 131 5.12 7.69 28.65
CA ASN A 131 5.23 6.61 29.62
C ASN A 131 5.46 5.27 28.91
N GLU A 132 6.58 4.62 29.21
CA GLU A 132 6.96 3.33 28.62
C GLU A 132 5.94 2.23 28.92
N GLU A 133 5.49 2.10 30.16
CA GLU A 133 4.58 1.03 30.58
C GLU A 133 3.23 1.14 29.86
N LYS A 134 2.67 2.35 29.77
CA LYS A 134 1.43 2.61 29.02
C LYS A 134 1.60 2.33 27.53
N TRP A 135 2.75 2.68 26.97
CA TRP A 135 3.07 2.38 25.58
C TRP A 135 3.13 0.87 25.32
N GLN A 136 3.86 0.12 26.16
CA GLN A 136 3.96 -1.34 26.06
C GLN A 136 2.61 -2.03 26.24
N GLN A 137 1.79 -1.57 27.20
CA GLN A 137 0.42 -2.07 27.37
C GLN A 137 -0.39 -1.88 26.09
N ARG A 138 -0.37 -0.68 25.50
CA ARG A 138 -1.09 -0.40 24.24
C ARG A 138 -0.60 -1.28 23.09
N LEU A 139 0.71 -1.46 22.96
CA LEU A 139 1.27 -2.37 21.94
C LEU A 139 0.80 -3.81 22.18
N SER A 140 0.76 -4.27 23.43
CA SER A 140 0.26 -5.59 23.77
C SER A 140 -1.22 -5.78 23.42
N GLU A 141 -2.07 -4.77 23.66
CA GLU A 141 -3.48 -4.78 23.27
C GLU A 141 -3.65 -4.89 21.75
N ILE A 142 -2.87 -4.11 20.98
CA ILE A 142 -2.84 -4.17 19.51
C ILE A 142 -2.39 -5.55 19.03
N THR A 143 -1.31 -6.08 19.58
CA THR A 143 -0.76 -7.40 19.21
C THR A 143 -1.76 -8.51 19.50
N THR A 144 -2.39 -8.49 20.68
CA THR A 144 -3.42 -9.47 21.05
C THR A 144 -4.59 -9.45 20.06
N LEU A 145 -4.99 -8.26 19.60
CA LEU A 145 -6.02 -8.13 18.58
C LEU A 145 -5.56 -8.69 17.22
N LYS A 146 -4.34 -8.36 16.78
CA LYS A 146 -3.74 -8.89 15.54
C LYS A 146 -3.64 -10.41 15.55
N GLU A 147 -3.34 -11.00 16.70
CA GLU A 147 -3.17 -12.45 16.89
C GLU A 147 -4.49 -13.17 17.21
N SER A 148 -5.61 -12.46 17.23
CA SER A 148 -6.91 -13.09 17.48
C SER A 148 -7.27 -14.11 16.39
N GLU A 149 -8.01 -15.16 16.80
CA GLU A 149 -8.48 -16.22 15.91
C GLU A 149 -9.25 -15.65 14.71
N ALA A 150 -10.13 -14.67 14.95
CA ALA A 150 -10.93 -14.06 13.89
C ALA A 150 -10.10 -13.25 12.87
N VAL A 151 -8.98 -12.62 13.30
CA VAL A 151 -8.03 -12.01 12.35
C VAL A 151 -7.32 -13.10 11.54
N THR A 152 -6.84 -14.13 12.22
CA THR A 152 -6.16 -15.27 11.60
C THR A 152 -7.02 -15.96 10.54
N ASP A 153 -8.28 -16.25 10.86
CA ASP A 153 -9.24 -16.87 9.94
C ASP A 153 -9.48 -16.03 8.69
N LEU A 154 -9.60 -14.71 8.85
CA LEU A 154 -9.83 -13.79 7.74
C LEU A 154 -8.62 -13.74 6.80
N ILE A 155 -7.40 -13.77 7.34
CA ILE A 155 -6.17 -13.88 6.55
C ILE A 155 -6.18 -15.17 5.74
N TRP A 156 -6.49 -16.30 6.38
CA TRP A 156 -6.52 -17.60 5.70
C TRP A 156 -7.60 -17.71 4.64
N LEU A 157 -8.80 -17.17 4.87
CA LEU A 157 -9.85 -17.13 3.84
C LEU A 157 -9.39 -16.40 2.58
N PHE A 158 -8.70 -15.26 2.72
CA PHE A 158 -8.14 -14.55 1.58
C PHE A 158 -7.02 -15.36 0.91
N TYR A 159 -6.11 -15.97 1.69
CA TYR A 159 -5.00 -16.76 1.13
C TYR A 159 -5.47 -18.02 0.40
N ASP A 160 -6.42 -18.76 0.96
CA ASP A 160 -6.98 -19.95 0.35
C ASP A 160 -7.71 -19.61 -0.94
N PHE A 161 -8.54 -18.55 -0.91
CA PHE A 161 -9.17 -18.02 -2.11
C PHE A 161 -8.13 -17.62 -3.16
N TYR A 162 -7.16 -16.77 -2.83
CA TYR A 162 -6.20 -16.25 -3.80
C TYR A 162 -5.33 -17.37 -4.38
N LYS A 163 -4.94 -18.35 -3.56
CA LYS A 163 -4.19 -19.52 -3.98
C LYS A 163 -4.99 -20.39 -4.94
N ASP A 164 -6.24 -20.70 -4.63
CA ASP A 164 -7.14 -21.48 -5.48
C ASP A 164 -7.44 -20.74 -6.79
N PHE A 165 -7.98 -19.52 -6.67
CA PHE A 165 -8.51 -18.73 -7.78
C PHE A 165 -7.42 -18.21 -8.73
N TRP A 166 -6.30 -17.70 -8.21
CA TRP A 166 -5.29 -17.01 -9.02
C TRP A 166 -4.00 -17.80 -9.22
N ILE A 167 -3.39 -18.28 -8.13
CA ILE A 167 -2.13 -19.05 -8.22
C ILE A 167 -2.36 -20.36 -8.97
N ASN A 168 -3.41 -21.09 -8.59
CA ASN A 168 -3.85 -22.33 -9.23
C ASN A 168 -4.94 -22.10 -10.28
N ARG A 169 -4.99 -20.91 -10.92
CA ARG A 169 -6.05 -20.52 -11.86
C ARG A 169 -6.37 -21.53 -12.95
N VAL A 170 -5.38 -22.31 -13.43
CA VAL A 170 -5.62 -23.36 -14.43
C VAL A 170 -6.49 -24.48 -13.84
N GLN A 171 -6.21 -24.92 -12.61
CA GLN A 171 -7.02 -25.93 -11.93
C GLN A 171 -8.39 -25.38 -11.56
N CYS A 172 -8.46 -24.14 -11.06
CA CYS A 172 -9.72 -23.46 -10.76
C CYS A 172 -10.61 -23.38 -12.01
N ARG A 173 -10.07 -22.91 -13.15
CA ARG A 173 -10.82 -22.85 -14.42
C ARG A 173 -11.32 -24.22 -14.88
N LYS A 174 -10.52 -25.28 -14.73
CA LYS A 174 -10.93 -26.65 -15.02
C LYS A 174 -12.09 -27.12 -14.13
N ARG A 175 -12.09 -26.77 -12.84
CA ARG A 175 -13.19 -27.09 -11.92
C ARG A 175 -14.54 -26.52 -12.39
N PHE A 176 -14.52 -25.42 -13.13
CA PHE A 176 -15.69 -24.77 -13.75
C PHE A 176 -15.79 -25.01 -15.26
N ASN A 177 -15.15 -26.05 -15.82
CA ASN A 177 -15.19 -26.41 -17.24
C ASN A 177 -14.86 -25.27 -18.24
N LEU A 178 -14.05 -24.28 -17.83
CA LEU A 178 -13.75 -23.12 -18.68
C LEU A 178 -12.71 -23.37 -19.78
N ASP A 179 -12.15 -24.57 -19.85
CA ASP A 179 -11.06 -24.91 -20.77
C ASP A 179 -11.52 -25.73 -21.98
N ASP A 180 -12.62 -26.49 -21.86
CA ASP A 180 -13.11 -27.43 -22.88
C ASP A 180 -14.56 -27.11 -23.28
N GLN A 181 -14.75 -26.25 -24.28
CA GLN A 181 -16.06 -25.83 -24.82
C GLN A 181 -17.08 -25.36 -23.74
N PRO A 182 -16.73 -24.33 -22.96
CA PRO A 182 -17.60 -23.86 -21.88
C PRO A 182 -18.98 -23.43 -22.38
N CYS A 183 -20.02 -23.71 -21.61
CA CYS A 183 -21.35 -23.16 -21.78
C CYS A 183 -21.51 -21.83 -21.03
N HIS A 184 -22.64 -21.15 -21.21
CA HIS A 184 -22.93 -19.92 -20.46
C HIS A 184 -23.06 -20.17 -18.95
N LEU A 185 -23.56 -21.35 -18.53
CA LEU A 185 -23.63 -21.75 -17.11
C LEU A 185 -22.26 -21.82 -16.45
N ASP A 186 -21.27 -22.40 -17.14
CA ASP A 186 -19.89 -22.54 -16.62
C ASP A 186 -19.29 -21.16 -16.28
N TYR A 187 -19.50 -20.16 -17.14
CA TYR A 187 -19.10 -18.79 -16.86
C TYR A 187 -19.90 -18.18 -15.70
N MET A 188 -21.21 -18.41 -15.64
CA MET A 188 -22.06 -17.92 -14.55
C MET A 188 -21.60 -18.45 -13.19
N ASP A 189 -21.29 -19.75 -13.09
CA ASP A 189 -20.82 -20.39 -11.86
C ASP A 189 -19.45 -19.86 -11.44
N TYR A 190 -18.53 -19.70 -12.39
CA TYR A 190 -17.21 -19.09 -12.13
C TYR A 190 -17.32 -17.64 -11.63
N ILE A 191 -18.22 -16.86 -12.24
CA ILE A 191 -18.48 -15.47 -11.85
C ILE A 191 -19.14 -15.39 -10.48
N TYR A 192 -20.10 -16.27 -10.19
CA TYR A 192 -20.74 -16.36 -8.89
C TYR A 192 -19.74 -16.71 -7.79
N TYR A 193 -18.84 -17.68 -8.04
CA TYR A 193 -17.76 -18.00 -7.11
C TYR A 193 -16.89 -16.77 -6.83
N LEU A 194 -16.43 -16.06 -7.87
CA LEU A 194 -15.64 -14.85 -7.69
C LEU A 194 -16.40 -13.80 -6.87
N ASP A 195 -17.66 -13.52 -7.21
CA ASP A 195 -18.49 -12.51 -6.56
C ASP A 195 -18.63 -12.77 -5.05
N CYS A 196 -18.93 -14.01 -4.66
CA CYS A 196 -18.99 -14.41 -3.25
C CYS A 196 -17.64 -14.22 -2.52
N GLN A 197 -16.52 -14.39 -3.20
CA GLN A 197 -15.19 -14.26 -2.61
C GLN A 197 -14.68 -12.81 -2.57
N LEU A 198 -15.29 -11.88 -3.31
CA LEU A 198 -14.90 -10.46 -3.26
C LEU A 198 -15.14 -9.85 -1.88
N GLU A 199 -16.09 -10.35 -1.10
CA GLU A 199 -16.27 -9.94 0.29
C GLU A 199 -15.02 -10.24 1.15
N ASN A 200 -14.40 -11.41 0.96
CA ASN A 200 -13.18 -11.81 1.65
C ASN A 200 -12.00 -10.92 1.23
N VAL A 201 -11.93 -10.55 -0.05
CA VAL A 201 -10.92 -9.61 -0.57
C VAL A 201 -11.07 -8.23 0.09
N LYS A 202 -12.30 -7.68 0.12
CA LYS A 202 -12.58 -6.38 0.76
C LYS A 202 -12.22 -6.40 2.25
N ALA A 203 -12.62 -7.46 2.94
CA ALA A 203 -12.35 -7.66 4.36
C ALA A 203 -10.84 -7.68 4.65
N TYR A 204 -10.06 -8.42 3.85
CA TYR A 204 -8.61 -8.49 3.98
C TYR A 204 -7.93 -7.16 3.69
N MET A 205 -8.32 -6.44 2.64
CA MET A 205 -7.76 -5.11 2.35
C MET A 205 -8.06 -4.10 3.47
N LEU A 206 -9.26 -4.17 4.07
CA LEU A 206 -9.62 -3.35 5.23
C LEU A 206 -8.79 -3.73 6.47
N LEU A 207 -8.57 -5.02 6.72
CA LEU A 207 -7.73 -5.51 7.81
C LEU A 207 -6.30 -4.93 7.71
N LEU A 208 -5.69 -5.03 6.53
CA LEU A 208 -4.37 -4.45 6.27
C LEU A 208 -4.36 -2.93 6.48
N ARG A 209 -5.45 -2.24 6.13
CA ARG A 209 -5.59 -0.81 6.38
C ARG A 209 -5.69 -0.47 7.87
N ILE A 210 -6.44 -1.24 8.65
CA ILE A 210 -6.61 -1.02 10.10
C ILE A 210 -5.27 -1.12 10.81
N PHE A 211 -4.45 -2.10 10.42
CA PHE A 211 -3.13 -2.32 11.00
C PHE A 211 -1.99 -1.59 10.29
N SER A 212 -2.32 -0.63 9.43
CA SER A 212 -1.38 0.24 8.72
C SER A 212 -0.36 -0.47 7.81
N GLU A 213 -0.67 -1.70 7.37
CA GLU A 213 0.09 -2.43 6.36
C GLU A 213 -0.30 -2.01 4.93
N LEU A 214 -1.44 -1.33 4.78
CA LEU A 214 -1.87 -0.69 3.54
C LEU A 214 -2.23 0.78 3.81
N VAL A 215 -1.55 1.70 3.12
CA VAL A 215 -1.80 3.15 3.25
C VAL A 215 -3.19 3.52 2.71
N GLU A 216 -3.79 4.60 3.22
CA GLU A 216 -5.17 4.99 2.88
C GLU A 216 -5.38 5.12 1.37
N ASP A 217 -4.50 5.81 0.65
CA ASP A 217 -4.71 6.02 -0.79
C ASP A 217 -4.63 4.70 -1.58
N ALA A 218 -3.75 3.79 -1.16
CA ALA A 218 -3.67 2.45 -1.76
C ALA A 218 -4.92 1.62 -1.43
N TYR A 219 -5.40 1.67 -0.19
CA TYR A 219 -6.65 1.03 0.22
C TYR A 219 -7.85 1.56 -0.58
N GLN A 220 -8.02 2.88 -0.70
CA GLN A 220 -9.09 3.49 -1.48
C GLN A 220 -9.02 3.08 -2.96
N MET A 221 -7.81 2.98 -3.49
CA MET A 221 -7.57 2.49 -4.85
C MET A 221 -7.99 1.02 -5.00
N THR A 222 -7.69 0.15 -4.02
CA THR A 222 -8.21 -1.23 -4.02
C THR A 222 -9.73 -1.32 -3.91
N VAL A 223 -10.37 -0.46 -3.09
CA VAL A 223 -11.84 -0.41 -2.98
C VAL A 223 -12.46 -0.09 -4.34
N ARG A 224 -12.00 0.97 -5.00
CA ARG A 224 -12.46 1.37 -6.34
C ARG A 224 -12.25 0.26 -7.38
N MET A 225 -11.16 -0.50 -7.29
CA MET A 225 -10.90 -1.64 -8.17
C MET A 225 -11.93 -2.76 -7.98
N VAL A 226 -12.20 -3.12 -6.73
CA VAL A 226 -13.18 -4.18 -6.45
C VAL A 226 -14.57 -3.74 -6.90
N GLU A 227 -14.98 -2.50 -6.63
CA GLU A 227 -16.24 -1.94 -7.12
C GLU A 227 -16.33 -1.96 -8.65
N SER A 228 -15.23 -1.62 -9.33
CA SER A 228 -15.17 -1.70 -10.79
C SER A 228 -15.30 -3.14 -11.30
N LEU A 229 -14.72 -4.12 -10.60
CA LEU A 229 -14.86 -5.53 -10.95
C LEU A 229 -16.29 -6.01 -10.71
N GLU A 230 -16.94 -5.64 -9.61
CA GLU A 230 -18.34 -5.95 -9.32
C GLU A 230 -19.27 -5.42 -10.42
N GLN A 231 -19.05 -4.18 -10.88
CA GLN A 231 -19.81 -3.64 -12.01
C GLN A 231 -19.57 -4.44 -13.31
N CYS A 232 -18.36 -4.92 -13.55
CA CYS A 232 -18.05 -5.79 -14.67
C CYS A 232 -18.71 -7.17 -14.53
N ILE A 233 -18.76 -7.72 -13.32
CA ILE A 233 -19.47 -8.97 -12.99
C ILE A 233 -20.95 -8.83 -13.31
N GLU A 234 -21.62 -7.76 -12.82
CA GLU A 234 -23.06 -7.56 -13.06
C GLU A 234 -23.39 -7.38 -14.55
N ARG A 235 -22.54 -6.67 -15.29
CA ARG A 235 -22.69 -6.53 -16.75
C ARG A 235 -22.54 -7.88 -17.45
N CYS A 236 -21.55 -8.67 -17.06
CA CYS A 236 -21.31 -9.99 -17.62
C CYS A 236 -22.47 -10.95 -17.30
N ARG A 237 -22.93 -10.97 -16.05
CA ARG A 237 -24.09 -11.73 -15.59
C ARG A 237 -25.34 -11.38 -16.39
N SER A 238 -25.62 -10.08 -16.55
CA SER A 238 -26.74 -9.59 -17.34
C SER A 238 -26.66 -9.98 -18.81
N TYR A 239 -25.46 -10.05 -19.39
CA TYR A 239 -25.24 -10.51 -20.76
C TYR A 239 -25.49 -12.02 -20.90
N LEU A 240 -24.94 -12.83 -20.00
CA LEU A 240 -25.07 -14.29 -20.00
C LEU A 240 -26.51 -14.74 -19.76
N HIS A 241 -27.26 -14.06 -18.88
CA HIS A 241 -28.68 -14.36 -18.65
C HIS A 241 -29.61 -14.13 -19.86
N ARG A 242 -29.16 -13.36 -20.86
CA ARG A 242 -29.92 -13.15 -22.10
C ARG A 242 -29.69 -14.26 -23.14
N GLN A 243 -28.76 -15.18 -22.87
CA GLN A 243 -28.45 -16.32 -23.72
C GLN A 243 -29.11 -17.59 -23.16
N GLU A 244 -29.20 -18.64 -23.97
CA GLU A 244 -29.56 -19.97 -23.48
C GLU A 244 -28.43 -20.53 -22.62
N ILE A 245 -28.72 -20.84 -21.35
CA ILE A 245 -27.69 -21.11 -20.32
C ILE A 245 -26.84 -22.35 -20.65
N ASN A 246 -27.43 -23.36 -21.27
CA ASN A 246 -26.75 -24.62 -21.60
C ASN A 246 -26.03 -24.59 -22.96
N ASP A 247 -26.23 -23.52 -23.75
CA ASP A 247 -25.54 -23.39 -25.03
C ASP A 247 -24.05 -23.11 -24.83
N HIS A 248 -23.25 -23.65 -25.75
CA HIS A 248 -21.83 -23.36 -25.80
C HIS A 248 -21.57 -21.88 -26.02
N PHE A 249 -20.64 -21.34 -25.25
CA PHE A 249 -20.24 -19.95 -25.35
C PHE A 249 -19.59 -19.66 -26.71
N ASN A 250 -20.18 -18.72 -27.44
CA ASN A 250 -19.68 -18.30 -28.74
C ASN A 250 -18.87 -17.00 -28.63
N LYS A 251 -17.53 -17.12 -28.71
CA LYS A 251 -16.59 -15.98 -28.70
C LYS A 251 -16.88 -14.92 -29.78
N LYS A 252 -17.38 -15.32 -30.96
CA LYS A 252 -17.72 -14.37 -32.03
C LYS A 252 -18.94 -13.53 -31.65
N HIS A 253 -19.91 -14.15 -30.98
CA HIS A 253 -21.08 -13.44 -30.47
C HIS A 253 -20.71 -12.47 -29.36
N ASP A 254 -19.84 -12.85 -28.42
CA ASP A 254 -19.33 -11.93 -27.39
C ASP A 254 -18.60 -10.73 -28.02
N ALA A 255 -17.80 -10.96 -29.07
CA ALA A 255 -17.11 -9.88 -29.79
C ALA A 255 -18.08 -8.86 -30.43
N LEU A 256 -19.22 -9.32 -30.97
CA LEU A 256 -20.27 -8.45 -31.50
C LEU A 256 -21.03 -7.69 -30.39
N ASN A 257 -21.05 -8.24 -29.18
CA ASN A 257 -21.70 -7.67 -28.00
C ASN A 257 -20.71 -6.94 -27.07
N GLY A 258 -19.66 -6.37 -27.66
CA GLY A 258 -18.75 -5.49 -26.94
C GLY A 258 -17.74 -6.20 -26.04
N LYS A 259 -17.50 -7.51 -26.25
CA LYS A 259 -16.48 -8.31 -25.57
C LYS A 259 -16.66 -8.38 -24.07
N THR A 260 -17.88 -8.65 -23.62
CA THR A 260 -18.27 -8.52 -22.21
C THR A 260 -17.52 -9.53 -21.34
N VAL A 261 -17.42 -10.79 -21.79
CA VAL A 261 -16.69 -11.83 -21.06
C VAL A 261 -15.19 -11.54 -21.10
N GLU A 262 -14.61 -11.25 -22.27
CA GLU A 262 -13.18 -10.91 -22.42
C GLU A 262 -12.77 -9.73 -21.50
N LYS A 263 -13.60 -8.69 -21.43
CA LYS A 263 -13.36 -7.53 -20.56
C LYS A 263 -13.37 -7.88 -19.07
N LEU A 264 -14.25 -8.80 -18.65
CA LEU A 264 -14.27 -9.28 -17.27
C LEU A 264 -12.96 -10.01 -16.93
N PHE A 265 -12.52 -10.96 -17.76
CA PHE A 265 -11.26 -11.67 -17.54
C PHE A 265 -10.05 -10.73 -17.51
N LYS A 266 -10.06 -9.69 -18.34
CA LYS A 266 -9.02 -8.65 -18.30
C LYS A 266 -9.03 -7.86 -16.98
N HIS A 267 -10.21 -7.55 -16.42
CA HIS A 267 -10.31 -6.91 -15.10
C HIS A 267 -9.83 -7.84 -13.98
N ILE A 268 -10.18 -9.12 -14.04
CA ILE A 268 -9.66 -10.13 -13.10
C ILE A 268 -8.13 -10.13 -13.15
N GLU A 269 -7.52 -10.15 -14.34
CA GLU A 269 -6.07 -10.09 -14.47
C GLU A 269 -5.49 -8.78 -13.89
N PHE A 270 -6.10 -7.62 -14.16
CA PHE A 270 -5.64 -6.35 -13.61
C PHE A 270 -5.65 -6.28 -12.08
N LEU A 271 -6.59 -6.96 -11.43
CA LEU A 271 -6.69 -6.97 -9.97
C LEU A 271 -5.76 -8.00 -9.34
N PHE A 272 -5.75 -9.23 -9.85
CA PHE A 272 -5.12 -10.36 -9.16
C PHE A 272 -3.71 -10.69 -9.65
N LYS A 273 -3.30 -10.28 -10.85
CA LYS A 273 -1.91 -10.44 -11.29
C LYS A 273 -1.01 -9.41 -10.61
N PRO A 274 0.10 -9.77 -9.96
CA PRO A 274 0.97 -8.80 -9.30
C PRO A 274 1.35 -7.63 -10.20
N GLY A 275 1.00 -6.42 -9.77
CA GLY A 275 1.19 -5.21 -10.56
C GLY A 275 0.82 -3.93 -9.81
N TYR A 276 1.06 -2.81 -10.49
CA TYR A 276 0.75 -1.47 -10.01
C TYR A 276 -0.17 -0.75 -10.98
N PHE A 277 -1.17 -0.06 -10.43
CA PHE A 277 -1.86 1.02 -11.10
C PHE A 277 -1.03 2.29 -10.90
N VAL A 278 -0.62 2.90 -12.00
CA VAL A 278 0.37 3.99 -11.97
C VAL A 278 -0.34 5.31 -12.19
N ASP A 279 -0.13 6.26 -11.28
CA ASP A 279 -0.48 7.66 -11.48
C ASP A 279 0.73 8.39 -12.07
N PRO A 280 0.77 8.61 -13.39
CA PRO A 280 1.89 9.29 -14.03
C PRO A 280 1.98 10.77 -13.63
N LEU A 281 0.86 11.39 -13.21
CA LEU A 281 0.80 12.81 -12.86
C LEU A 281 1.32 13.05 -11.44
N GLN A 282 0.99 12.15 -10.51
CA GLN A 282 1.46 12.21 -9.12
C GLN A 282 2.73 11.37 -8.86
N GLU A 283 3.26 10.70 -9.88
CA GLU A 283 4.40 9.77 -9.79
C GLU A 283 4.20 8.67 -8.73
N LYS A 284 2.96 8.16 -8.66
CA LYS A 284 2.54 7.28 -7.56
C LYS A 284 2.17 5.90 -8.06
N LEU A 285 2.59 4.89 -7.30
CA LEU A 285 2.29 3.49 -7.57
C LEU A 285 1.29 2.97 -6.55
N TYR A 286 0.14 2.52 -7.04
CA TYR A 286 -0.87 1.87 -6.22
C TYR A 286 -0.81 0.35 -6.46
N PRO A 287 -0.41 -0.45 -5.46
CA PRO A 287 -0.36 -1.89 -5.63
C PRO A 287 -1.77 -2.46 -5.82
N ASN A 288 -1.93 -3.37 -6.77
CA ASN A 288 -3.16 -4.15 -6.89
C ASN A 288 -3.20 -5.30 -5.88
N ILE A 289 -4.30 -6.06 -5.84
CA ILE A 289 -4.48 -7.18 -4.90
C ILE A 289 -3.34 -8.20 -5.07
N GLY A 290 -2.93 -8.48 -6.30
CA GLY A 290 -1.84 -9.40 -6.56
C GLY A 290 -0.51 -8.94 -5.97
N GLN A 291 -0.18 -7.66 -6.10
CA GLN A 291 1.04 -7.08 -5.54
C GLN A 291 0.97 -7.00 -4.02
N VAL A 292 -0.22 -6.77 -3.46
CA VAL A 292 -0.46 -6.80 -2.02
C VAL A 292 -0.24 -8.20 -1.45
N TYR A 293 -0.63 -9.25 -2.18
CA TYR A 293 -0.32 -10.63 -1.82
C TYR A 293 1.16 -10.96 -1.97
N ASP A 294 1.80 -10.53 -3.07
CA ASP A 294 3.20 -10.87 -3.36
C ASP A 294 4.18 -10.25 -2.36
N ARG A 295 3.97 -8.97 -1.98
CA ARG A 295 4.86 -8.24 -1.06
C ARG A 295 4.95 -8.83 0.36
N VAL A 296 3.94 -9.60 0.78
CA VAL A 296 3.91 -10.24 2.10
C VAL A 296 4.54 -11.64 2.10
N GLN A 297 4.84 -12.20 0.93
CA GLN A 297 5.56 -13.46 0.83
C GLN A 297 7.05 -13.24 1.09
N LEU A 298 7.70 -14.25 1.67
CA LEU A 298 9.16 -14.28 1.74
C LEU A 298 9.73 -14.24 0.33
N SER A 299 10.30 -13.10 -0.07
CA SER A 299 10.90 -12.96 -1.39
C SER A 299 12.03 -13.98 -1.56
N ARG A 300 11.96 -14.79 -2.61
CA ARG A 300 13.08 -15.64 -3.05
C ARG A 300 14.21 -14.83 -3.69
N VAL A 301 13.95 -13.56 -4.01
CA VAL A 301 14.89 -12.64 -4.65
C VAL A 301 15.19 -11.51 -3.68
N TYR A 302 16.35 -11.56 -3.04
CA TYR A 302 16.88 -10.42 -2.29
C TYR A 302 17.20 -9.30 -3.29
N ASN A 303 16.25 -8.39 -3.52
CA ASN A 303 16.51 -7.14 -4.21
C ASN A 303 16.94 -6.11 -3.16
N SER A 304 18.00 -5.35 -3.42
CA SER A 304 18.32 -4.20 -2.57
C SER A 304 17.19 -3.17 -2.64
N ALA A 305 17.05 -2.34 -1.62
CA ALA A 305 16.07 -1.25 -1.60
C ALA A 305 16.26 -0.29 -2.80
N GLU A 306 17.50 -0.12 -3.26
CA GLU A 306 17.87 0.70 -4.42
C GLU A 306 17.37 0.07 -5.72
N THR A 307 17.58 -1.23 -5.94
CA THR A 307 17.05 -1.94 -7.12
C THR A 307 15.52 -1.91 -7.16
N LEU A 308 14.85 -1.96 -6.00
CA LEU A 308 13.39 -1.80 -5.93
C LEU A 308 12.95 -0.38 -6.32
N ARG A 309 13.64 0.65 -5.82
CA ARG A 309 13.39 2.05 -6.21
C ARG A 309 13.60 2.28 -7.70
N GLU A 310 14.69 1.77 -8.27
CA GLU A 310 14.96 1.86 -9.70
C GLU A 310 13.87 1.18 -10.54
N LYS A 311 13.42 -0.02 -10.14
CA LYS A 311 12.31 -0.71 -10.81
C LYS A 311 11.02 0.11 -10.76
N GLN A 312 10.70 0.69 -9.60
CA GLN A 312 9.53 1.55 -9.42
C GLN A 312 9.62 2.82 -10.28
N GLN A 313 10.78 3.48 -10.29
CA GLN A 313 11.01 4.67 -11.10
C GLN A 313 10.88 4.38 -12.60
N ASN A 314 11.45 3.26 -13.05
CA ASN A 314 11.31 2.81 -14.44
C ASN A 314 9.85 2.54 -14.84
N ILE A 315 9.03 2.03 -13.91
CA ILE A 315 7.59 1.84 -14.15
C ILE A 315 6.90 3.20 -14.31
N ILE A 316 7.18 4.16 -13.42
CA ILE A 316 6.62 5.52 -13.47
C ILE A 316 6.99 6.21 -14.79
N GLU A 317 8.26 6.16 -15.19
CA GLU A 317 8.72 6.78 -16.44
C GLU A 317 8.06 6.18 -17.67
N LYS A 318 7.92 4.85 -17.72
CA LYS A 318 7.19 4.18 -18.80
C LYS A 318 5.72 4.61 -18.84
N ALA A 319 5.09 4.74 -17.67
CA ALA A 319 3.70 5.17 -17.58
C ALA A 319 3.51 6.61 -18.05
N LYS A 320 4.41 7.52 -17.68
CA LYS A 320 4.42 8.91 -18.16
C LYS A 320 4.49 8.99 -19.69
N ARG A 321 5.47 8.31 -20.29
CA ARG A 321 5.62 8.28 -21.76
C ARG A 321 4.36 7.73 -22.44
N ALA A 322 3.78 6.66 -21.89
CA ALA A 322 2.55 6.09 -22.43
C ALA A 322 1.35 7.04 -22.29
N PHE A 323 1.24 7.76 -21.17
CA PHE A 323 0.17 8.71 -20.89
C PHE A 323 0.25 9.94 -21.81
N GLU A 324 1.46 10.48 -22.02
CA GLU A 324 1.75 11.55 -22.97
C GLU A 324 1.41 11.14 -24.41
N LEU A 325 1.80 9.94 -24.83
CA LEU A 325 1.49 9.41 -26.18
C LEU A 325 -0.02 9.23 -26.41
N GLN A 326 -0.81 8.99 -25.36
CA GLN A 326 -2.27 8.90 -25.43
C GLN A 326 -2.97 10.27 -25.45
N GLY A 327 -2.23 11.37 -25.30
CA GLY A 327 -2.79 12.72 -25.26
C GLY A 327 -3.69 12.99 -24.06
N LYS A 328 -3.59 12.19 -22.98
CA LYS A 328 -4.39 12.38 -21.77
C LYS A 328 -3.75 13.47 -20.90
N VAL A 329 -4.60 14.32 -20.32
CA VAL A 329 -4.21 15.41 -19.42
C VAL A 329 -4.69 15.21 -17.99
N ALA A 330 -5.61 14.26 -17.78
CA ALA A 330 -6.20 13.95 -16.48
C ALA A 330 -6.57 12.47 -16.39
N ILE A 331 -6.69 11.99 -15.16
CA ILE A 331 -7.22 10.66 -14.83
C ILE A 331 -8.66 10.86 -14.36
N GLU A 332 -9.64 10.40 -15.13
CA GLU A 332 -11.06 10.57 -14.82
C GLU A 332 -11.68 9.29 -14.26
N LYS A 333 -11.17 8.13 -14.70
CA LYS A 333 -11.71 6.80 -14.38
C LYS A 333 -10.59 5.83 -14.05
N LEU A 334 -10.94 4.74 -13.36
CA LEU A 334 -9.99 3.69 -12.98
C LEU A 334 -9.24 3.11 -14.19
N THR A 335 -9.92 2.97 -15.33
CA THR A 335 -9.33 2.47 -16.58
C THR A 335 -8.33 3.43 -17.23
N ASP A 336 -8.21 4.66 -16.74
CA ASP A 336 -7.23 5.62 -17.22
C ASP A 336 -5.85 5.39 -16.61
N TYR A 337 -5.77 4.73 -15.46
CA TYR A 337 -4.51 4.34 -14.84
C TYR A 337 -3.83 3.25 -15.68
N PRO A 338 -2.61 3.48 -16.18
CA PRO A 338 -1.79 2.42 -16.75
C PRO A 338 -1.52 1.34 -15.69
N VAL A 339 -1.71 0.08 -16.08
CA VAL A 339 -1.39 -1.09 -15.23
C VAL A 339 -0.08 -1.71 -15.69
N TYR A 340 0.89 -1.80 -14.79
CA TYR A 340 2.18 -2.42 -15.03
C TYR A 340 2.35 -3.64 -14.12
N PHE A 341 2.48 -4.82 -14.73
CA PHE A 341 2.69 -6.06 -14.01
C PHE A 341 4.16 -6.25 -13.62
N VAL A 342 4.39 -6.81 -12.44
CA VAL A 342 5.70 -7.17 -11.93
C VAL A 342 5.95 -8.63 -12.29
N ASN A 343 6.99 -8.90 -13.08
CA ASN A 343 7.45 -10.26 -13.41
C ASN A 343 8.69 -10.60 -12.57
#